data_AF-A0A7C9UZS1-F1
#
_entry.id   AF-A0A7C9UZS1-F1
#
_cell.length_a   1.000
_cell.length_b   1.000
_cell.length_c   1.000
_cell.angle_alpha   90.00
_cell.angle_beta   90.00
_cell.angle_gamma   90.00
#
_symmetry.space_group_name_H-M   'P 1'
#
loop_
_entity.id
_entity.type
_entity.pdbx_description
1 polymer ?
#
loop_
_entity_poly.entity_id
_entity_poly.type
_entity_poly.pdbx_seq_one_letter_code
_entity_poly.pdbx_strand_id
1 'polypeptide(L)'
;MPLRTLACVLAVLLLASCALPPPDQPATPNRMGRFLGLVANCGCSDIDRDRMLADYPRAVAGRYTEAEIKTMHGYVDVGATENFDNQLIICADTCAKTCMVNAVAAPLGGRLSGDGTTCLVSERDLNLVEGTRNDEHGW
;
A
#
# COMPACT_ATOMS: atom_id res chain seq x y z
N MET A 1 32.17 26.66 -17.79
CA MET A 1 30.88 26.69 -17.06
C MET A 1 31.05 27.58 -15.83
N PRO A 2 30.26 28.65 -15.66
CA PRO A 2 30.47 29.55 -14.54
C PRO A 2 30.12 28.86 -13.22
N LEU A 3 30.92 29.11 -12.18
CA LEU A 3 30.80 28.52 -10.83
C LEU A 3 29.38 28.60 -10.25
N ARG A 4 28.60 29.60 -10.67
CA ARG A 4 27.18 29.80 -10.34
C ARG A 4 26.26 28.68 -10.84
N THR A 5 26.50 28.12 -12.03
CA THR A 5 25.66 27.06 -12.59
C THR A 5 25.90 25.73 -11.87
N LEU A 6 27.13 25.45 -11.46
CA LEU A 6 27.49 24.24 -10.71
C LEU A 6 26.85 24.26 -9.31
N ALA A 7 26.86 25.41 -8.64
CA ALA A 7 26.23 25.59 -7.33
C ALA A 7 24.70 25.40 -7.36
N CYS A 8 24.03 25.87 -8.41
CA CYS A 8 22.58 25.68 -8.57
C CYS A 8 22.22 24.21 -8.82
N VAL A 9 22.99 23.50 -9.65
CA VAL A 9 22.75 22.07 -9.91
C VAL A 9 23.00 21.23 -8.65
N LEU A 10 24.04 21.53 -7.87
CA LEU A 10 24.31 20.84 -6.60
C LEU A 10 23.21 21.09 -5.56
N ALA A 11 22.72 22.33 -5.46
CA ALA A 11 21.63 22.69 -4.55
C ALA A 11 20.31 22.00 -4.94
N VAL A 12 19.99 21.90 -6.23
CA VAL A 12 18.79 21.18 -6.71
C VAL A 12 18.91 19.67 -6.44
N LEU A 13 20.09 19.08 -6.61
CA LEU A 13 20.32 17.66 -6.31
C LEU A 13 20.23 17.35 -4.80
N LEU A 14 20.71 18.27 -3.94
CA LEU A 14 20.61 18.16 -2.48
C LEU A 14 19.18 18.37 -1.98
N LEU A 15 18.40 19.27 -2.60
CA LEU A 15 16.98 19.46 -2.28
C LEU A 15 16.12 18.30 -2.76
N ALA A 16 16.47 17.68 -3.90
CA ALA A 16 15.78 16.48 -4.40
C ALA A 16 16.01 15.25 -3.51
N SER A 17 17.13 15.19 -2.76
CA SER A 17 17.38 14.09 -1.81
C SER A 17 16.54 14.18 -0.53
N CYS A 18 15.84 15.29 -0.30
CA CYS A 18 14.88 15.45 0.80
C CYS A 18 13.41 15.18 0.39
N ALA A 19 13.16 14.80 -0.87
CA ALA A 19 11.79 14.69 -1.39
C ALA A 19 11.19 13.28 -1.30
N LEU A 20 11.97 12.25 -0.96
CA LEU A 20 11.48 10.89 -0.84
C LEU A 20 11.29 10.50 0.63
N PRO A 21 10.15 9.87 1.00
CA PRO A 21 9.97 9.28 2.31
C PRO A 21 11.14 8.35 2.66
N PRO A 22 11.60 8.31 3.91
CA PRO A 22 12.58 7.33 4.36
C PRO A 22 12.17 5.90 3.97
N PRO A 23 13.13 5.04 3.58
CA PRO A 23 12.85 3.63 3.20
C PRO A 23 12.08 2.85 4.26
N ASP A 24 12.30 3.20 5.52
CA ASP A 24 11.79 2.55 6.72
C ASP A 24 10.53 3.20 7.28
N GLN A 25 10.03 4.29 6.67
CA GLN A 25 8.78 4.91 7.07
C GLN A 25 7.60 3.98 6.71
N PRO A 26 6.79 3.51 7.68
CA PRO A 26 5.57 2.76 7.39
C PRO A 26 4.63 3.56 6.51
N ALA A 27 3.88 2.88 5.63
CA ALA A 27 2.86 3.54 4.81
C ALA A 27 1.85 4.31 5.68
N THR A 28 1.30 5.42 5.19
CA THR A 28 0.28 6.15 5.94
C THR A 28 -0.96 5.27 6.19
N PRO A 29 -1.72 5.49 7.29
CA PRO A 29 -2.84 4.62 7.65
C PRO A 29 -3.88 4.42 6.55
N ASN A 30 -4.15 5.44 5.74
CA ASN A 30 -5.05 5.32 4.58
C ASN A 30 -4.52 4.36 3.50
N ARG A 31 -3.24 4.45 3.15
CA ARG A 31 -2.61 3.62 2.11
C ARG A 31 -2.44 2.19 2.60
N MET A 32 -2.00 2.02 3.85
CA MET A 32 -1.91 0.72 4.49
C MET A 32 -3.29 0.04 4.58
N GLY A 33 -4.31 0.79 5.02
CA GLY A 33 -5.68 0.30 5.11
C GLY A 33 -6.23 -0.13 3.75
N ARG A 34 -6.11 0.71 2.71
CA ARG A 34 -6.54 0.33 1.36
C ARG A 34 -5.79 -0.91 0.85
N PHE A 35 -4.49 -1.00 1.07
CA PHE A 35 -3.69 -2.17 0.68
C PHE A 35 -4.19 -3.47 1.35
N LEU A 36 -4.45 -3.44 2.67
CA LEU A 36 -5.03 -4.59 3.39
C LEU A 36 -6.36 -5.03 2.78
N GLY A 37 -7.27 -4.07 2.54
CA GLY A 37 -8.54 -4.35 1.90
C GLY A 37 -8.38 -4.97 0.51
N LEU A 38 -7.48 -4.41 -0.30
CA LEU A 38 -7.18 -4.91 -1.64
C LEU A 38 -6.60 -6.32 -1.65
N VAL A 39 -5.73 -6.67 -0.69
CA VAL A 39 -5.20 -8.04 -0.56
C VAL A 39 -6.33 -9.06 -0.42
N ALA A 40 -7.37 -8.73 0.34
CA ALA A 40 -8.54 -9.57 0.52
C ALA A 40 -9.47 -9.55 -0.70
N ASN A 41 -9.81 -8.36 -1.22
CA ASN A 41 -10.71 -8.19 -2.38
C ASN A 41 -10.17 -8.89 -3.64
N CYS A 42 -8.88 -8.76 -3.88
CA CYS A 42 -8.21 -9.33 -5.04
C CYS A 42 -7.78 -10.80 -4.86
N GLY A 43 -7.99 -11.38 -3.68
CA GLY A 43 -7.60 -12.76 -3.40
C GLY A 43 -6.09 -13.01 -3.52
N CYS A 44 -5.26 -12.02 -3.16
CA CYS A 44 -3.80 -12.15 -3.22
C CYS A 44 -3.25 -13.16 -2.20
N SER A 45 -4.08 -13.55 -1.22
CA SER A 45 -3.86 -14.63 -0.26
C SER A 45 -5.19 -15.37 -0.02
N ASP A 46 -5.20 -16.35 0.87
CA ASP A 46 -6.42 -17.04 1.33
C ASP A 46 -7.12 -16.31 2.50
N ILE A 47 -6.76 -15.05 2.77
CA ILE A 47 -7.47 -14.18 3.71
C ILE A 47 -8.63 -13.52 2.98
N ASP A 48 -9.86 -13.90 3.33
CA ASP A 48 -11.06 -13.25 2.82
C ASP A 48 -11.31 -11.89 3.48
N ARG A 49 -12.31 -11.16 2.96
CA ARG A 49 -12.69 -9.84 3.44
C ARG A 49 -13.06 -9.84 4.92
N ASP A 50 -13.88 -10.79 5.35
CA ASP A 50 -14.46 -10.78 6.70
C ASP A 50 -13.35 -11.01 7.74
N ARG A 51 -12.43 -11.94 7.46
CA ARG A 51 -11.22 -12.16 8.26
C ARG A 51 -10.29 -10.96 8.24
N MET A 52 -10.09 -10.32 7.08
CA MET A 52 -9.28 -9.11 7.00
C MET A 52 -9.85 -8.00 7.88
N LEU A 53 -11.15 -7.72 7.79
CA LEU A 53 -11.80 -6.68 8.61
C LEU A 53 -11.76 -6.98 10.12
N ALA A 54 -11.91 -8.24 10.51
CA ALA A 54 -11.86 -8.64 11.90
C ALA A 54 -10.44 -8.57 12.50
N ASP A 55 -9.45 -9.02 11.74
CA ASP A 55 -8.11 -9.29 12.28
C ASP A 55 -7.01 -8.34 11.78
N TYR A 56 -7.28 -7.37 10.89
CA TYR A 56 -6.26 -6.47 10.36
C TYR A 56 -5.39 -5.78 11.43
N PRO A 57 -5.85 -5.47 12.67
CA PRO A 57 -4.96 -4.92 13.70
C PRO A 57 -3.75 -5.81 13.98
N ARG A 58 -3.88 -7.13 13.84
CA ARG A 58 -2.76 -8.08 13.98
C ARG A 58 -1.75 -7.97 12.83
N ALA A 59 -2.20 -7.67 11.62
CA ALA A 59 -1.33 -7.51 10.44
C ALA A 59 -0.44 -6.25 10.55
N VAL A 60 -0.86 -5.25 11.32
CA VAL A 60 -0.17 -3.96 11.47
C VAL A 60 0.37 -3.69 12.86
N ALA A 61 0.20 -4.64 13.79
CA ALA A 61 0.61 -4.49 15.18
C ALA A 61 2.09 -4.11 15.32
N GLY A 62 2.39 -3.22 16.26
CA GLY A 62 3.75 -2.77 16.56
C GLY A 62 4.33 -1.75 15.58
N ARG A 63 3.66 -1.44 14.47
CA ARG A 63 4.08 -0.38 13.52
C ARG A 63 3.23 0.89 13.59
N TYR A 64 2.03 0.78 14.15
CA TYR A 64 1.06 1.85 14.25
C TYR A 64 0.48 1.92 15.66
N THR A 65 0.14 3.13 16.08
CA THR A 65 -0.59 3.39 17.32
C THR A 65 -2.03 2.89 17.22
N GLU A 66 -2.71 2.68 18.35
CA GLU A 66 -4.12 2.27 18.36
C GLU A 66 -5.03 3.26 17.62
N ALA A 67 -4.76 4.56 17.71
CA ALA A 67 -5.51 5.60 17.02
C ALA A 67 -5.36 5.51 15.49
N GLU A 68 -4.15 5.22 15.01
CA GLU A 68 -3.88 4.99 13.59
C GLU A 68 -4.56 3.72 13.11
N ILE A 69 -4.46 2.62 13.85
CA ILE A 69 -5.13 1.35 13.54
C ILE A 69 -6.64 1.55 13.46
N LYS A 70 -7.25 2.30 14.38
CA LYS A 70 -8.68 2.64 14.33
C LYS A 70 -9.03 3.45 13.07
N THR A 71 -8.16 4.37 12.67
CA THR A 71 -8.35 5.19 11.45
C THR A 71 -8.25 4.33 10.19
N MET A 72 -7.45 3.25 10.18
CA MET A 72 -7.34 2.35 9.04
C MET A 72 -8.64 1.64 8.71
N HIS A 73 -9.53 1.38 9.68
CA HIS A 73 -10.73 0.55 9.50
C HIS A 73 -11.54 0.95 8.25
N GLY A 74 -11.84 2.24 8.11
CA GLY A 74 -12.60 2.73 6.95
C GLY A 74 -11.88 2.52 5.62
N TYR A 75 -10.55 2.59 5.61
CA TYR A 75 -9.76 2.34 4.41
C TYR A 75 -9.61 0.85 4.08
N VAL A 76 -9.57 -0.02 5.10
CA VAL A 76 -9.63 -1.48 4.92
C VAL A 76 -10.96 -1.86 4.29
N ASP A 77 -12.07 -1.34 4.81
CA ASP A 77 -13.42 -1.58 4.28
C ASP A 77 -13.56 -1.08 2.83
N VAL A 78 -13.08 0.14 2.54
CA VAL A 78 -13.05 0.67 1.17
C VAL A 78 -12.22 -0.22 0.25
N GLY A 79 -10.99 -0.57 0.60
CA GLY A 79 -10.15 -1.43 -0.24
C GLY A 79 -10.74 -2.84 -0.43
N ALA A 80 -11.48 -3.33 0.57
CA ALA A 80 -12.09 -4.66 0.54
C ALA A 80 -13.39 -4.73 -0.28
N THR A 81 -13.95 -3.58 -0.63
CA THR A 81 -15.22 -3.46 -1.35
C THR A 81 -15.12 -2.62 -2.63
N GLU A 82 -13.97 -2.02 -2.91
CA GLU A 82 -13.78 -1.22 -4.11
C GLU A 82 -13.98 -2.07 -5.37
N ASN A 83 -14.66 -1.48 -6.33
CA ASN A 83 -14.94 -2.08 -7.62
C ASN A 83 -14.86 -0.98 -8.68
N PHE A 84 -13.83 -1.06 -9.52
CA PHE A 84 -13.52 -0.11 -10.58
C PHE A 84 -13.43 -0.82 -11.93
N ASP A 85 -13.50 -0.07 -13.03
CA ASP A 85 -13.45 -0.68 -14.37
C ASP A 85 -12.07 -1.29 -14.67
N ASN A 86 -11.02 -0.74 -14.06
CA ASN A 86 -9.66 -1.25 -14.12
C ASN A 86 -9.33 -2.23 -12.97
N GLN A 87 -10.32 -2.88 -12.34
CA GLN A 87 -10.11 -3.77 -11.17
C GLN A 87 -9.06 -4.86 -11.43
N LEU A 88 -9.04 -5.44 -12.63
CA LEU A 88 -8.04 -6.47 -12.99
C LEU A 88 -6.60 -5.93 -12.89
N ILE A 89 -6.37 -4.68 -13.28
CA ILE A 89 -5.05 -4.04 -13.22
C ILE A 89 -4.68 -3.77 -11.75
N ILE A 90 -5.63 -3.25 -10.97
CA ILE A 90 -5.44 -3.00 -9.53
C ILE A 90 -5.07 -4.29 -8.80
N CYS A 91 -5.77 -5.38 -9.08
CA CYS A 91 -5.51 -6.66 -8.45
C CYS A 91 -4.19 -7.28 -8.90
N ALA A 92 -3.86 -7.23 -10.20
CA ALA A 92 -2.57 -7.72 -10.69
C ALA A 92 -1.40 -6.96 -10.04
N ASP A 93 -1.46 -5.63 -9.97
CA ASP A 93 -0.41 -4.81 -9.35
C ASP A 93 -0.30 -5.00 -7.84
N THR A 94 -1.44 -5.18 -7.14
CA THR A 94 -1.47 -5.46 -5.70
C THR A 94 -0.84 -6.82 -5.42
N CYS A 95 -1.28 -7.87 -6.10
CA CYS A 95 -0.80 -9.23 -5.85
C CYS A 95 0.66 -9.43 -6.29
N ALA A 96 1.16 -8.63 -7.25
CA ALA A 96 2.56 -8.65 -7.66
C ALA A 96 3.53 -8.16 -6.56
N LYS A 97 3.04 -7.46 -5.53
CA LYS A 97 3.85 -7.00 -4.38
C LYS A 97 4.02 -8.10 -3.35
N THR A 98 4.47 -9.28 -3.78
CA THR A 98 4.47 -10.53 -3.01
C THR A 98 5.01 -10.39 -1.58
N CYS A 99 6.14 -9.72 -1.37
CA CYS A 99 6.71 -9.58 -0.03
C CYS A 99 5.87 -8.72 0.91
N MET A 100 5.15 -7.72 0.38
CA MET A 100 4.23 -6.87 1.15
C MET A 100 2.94 -7.61 1.47
N VAL A 101 2.42 -8.38 0.49
CA VAL A 101 1.26 -9.27 0.69
C VAL A 101 1.56 -10.30 1.79
N ASN A 102 2.71 -10.95 1.72
CA ASN A 102 3.15 -11.90 2.75
C ASN A 102 3.28 -11.24 4.13
N ALA A 103 3.77 -9.98 4.19
CA ALA A 103 3.92 -9.25 5.43
C ALA A 103 2.59 -9.00 6.16
N VAL A 104 1.48 -8.90 5.43
CA VAL A 104 0.14 -8.75 6.02
C VAL A 104 -0.61 -10.07 6.16
N ALA A 105 -0.35 -11.06 5.29
CA ALA A 105 -0.98 -12.37 5.37
C ALA A 105 -0.41 -13.23 6.50
N ALA A 106 0.91 -13.21 6.72
CA ALA A 106 1.58 -14.07 7.71
C ALA A 106 1.04 -13.88 9.14
N PRO A 107 0.88 -12.64 9.68
CA PRO A 107 0.36 -12.43 11.03
C PRO A 107 -1.09 -12.89 11.20
N LEU A 108 -1.83 -12.96 10.09
CA LEU A 108 -3.20 -13.45 10.06
C LEU A 108 -3.27 -14.96 9.92
N GLY A 109 -2.15 -15.65 9.65
CA GLY A 109 -2.11 -17.08 9.37
C GLY A 109 -2.60 -17.44 7.97
N GLY A 110 -2.42 -16.52 7.01
CA GLY A 110 -2.73 -16.74 5.61
C GLY A 110 -1.59 -17.43 4.85
N ARG A 111 -1.93 -18.00 3.70
CA ARG A 111 -1.02 -18.61 2.75
C ARG A 111 -0.07 -17.58 2.17
N LEU A 112 1.22 -17.87 2.30
CA LEU A 112 2.28 -17.09 1.70
C LEU A 112 2.47 -17.46 0.22
N SER A 113 2.89 -16.48 -0.57
CA SER A 113 3.15 -16.62 -2.01
C SER A 113 4.64 -16.44 -2.30
N GLY A 114 5.10 -16.96 -3.43
CA GLY A 114 6.51 -16.89 -3.84
C GLY A 114 7.44 -17.67 -2.89
N ASP A 115 8.53 -17.04 -2.47
CA ASP A 115 9.51 -17.59 -1.52
C ASP A 115 9.12 -17.42 -0.04
N GLY A 116 7.94 -16.85 0.23
CA GLY A 116 7.44 -16.60 1.59
C GLY A 116 8.13 -15.44 2.31
N THR A 117 9.00 -14.68 1.65
CA THR A 117 9.65 -13.51 2.27
C THR A 117 8.65 -12.42 2.61
N THR A 118 8.92 -11.69 3.69
CA THR A 118 8.14 -10.53 4.14
C THR A 118 9.00 -9.28 4.09
N CYS A 119 8.45 -8.16 3.64
CA CYS A 119 9.11 -6.87 3.64
C CYS A 119 8.27 -5.82 4.39
N LEU A 120 8.86 -4.67 4.74
CA LEU A 120 8.10 -3.55 5.26
C LEU A 120 7.17 -3.02 4.16
N VAL A 121 5.90 -2.78 4.51
CA VAL A 121 4.99 -1.99 3.67
C VAL A 121 5.28 -0.52 3.98
N SER A 122 6.18 0.07 3.20
CA SER A 122 6.69 1.43 3.43
C SER A 122 5.92 2.46 2.59
N GLU A 123 5.95 3.72 3.03
CA GLU A 123 5.36 4.83 2.29
C GLU A 123 6.01 5.02 0.92
N ARG A 124 7.31 4.76 0.82
CA ARG A 124 8.06 4.89 -0.43
C ARG A 124 7.74 3.79 -1.43
N ASP A 125 7.64 2.53 -0.96
CA ASP A 125 7.61 1.36 -1.84
C ASP A 125 6.17 0.90 -2.13
N LEU A 126 5.24 1.16 -1.22
CA LEU A 126 3.82 0.96 -1.50
C LEU A 126 3.42 1.94 -2.60
N ASN A 127 2.86 1.44 -3.70
CA ASN A 127 2.27 2.25 -4.77
C ASN A 127 0.99 1.54 -5.16
N LEU A 128 -0.15 2.21 -5.06
CA LEU A 128 -1.45 1.60 -5.32
C LEU A 128 -2.04 2.23 -6.57
N VAL A 129 -2.41 1.40 -7.55
CA VAL A 129 -3.09 1.84 -8.76
C VAL A 129 -4.40 2.53 -8.38
N GLU A 130 -4.68 3.68 -9.00
CA GLU A 130 -5.91 4.42 -8.81
C GLU A 130 -7.07 3.75 -9.56
N GLY A 131 -8.25 3.79 -8.95
CA GLY A 131 -9.48 3.31 -9.57
C GLY A 131 -9.98 4.27 -10.64
N THR A 132 -10.34 3.73 -11.81
CA THR A 132 -10.99 4.48 -12.88
C THR A 132 -12.43 4.02 -13.04
N ARG A 133 -13.34 4.97 -13.23
CA ARG A 133 -14.69 4.73 -13.73
C ARG A 133 -14.82 5.41 -15.08
N ASN A 134 -15.17 4.66 -16.10
CA ASN A 134 -15.56 5.16 -17.39
C ASN A 134 -16.98 5.70 -17.25
N ASP A 135 -17.09 6.89 -16.66
CA ASP A 135 -18.31 7.67 -16.77
C ASP A 135 -18.37 8.26 -18.20
N GLU A 136 -18.44 7.40 -19.22
CA GLU A 136 -18.96 7.78 -20.52
C GLU A 136 -20.45 8.04 -20.33
N HIS A 137 -20.83 9.20 -19.78
CA HIS A 137 -22.10 9.91 -19.98
C HIS A 137 -21.91 11.35 -19.45
N GLY A 138 -20.94 12.06 -20.04
CA GLY A 138 -20.99 13.51 -20.14
C GLY A 138 -21.74 13.88 -21.40
N TRP A 139 -22.85 14.61 -21.24
CA TRP A 139 -23.73 15.16 -22.27
C TRP A 139 -23.00 15.80 -23.45
#